data_AF-A0A5U7LX64-F1
#
_entry.id   AF-A0A5U7LX64-F1
#
_cell.length_a   1.000
_cell.length_b   1.000
_cell.length_c   1.000
_cell.angle_alpha   90.00
_cell.angle_beta   90.00
_cell.angle_gamma   90.00
#
_symmetry.space_group_name_H-M   'P 1'
#
loop_
_entity.id
_entity.type
_entity.pdbx_description
1 polymer ?
#
loop_
_entity_poly.entity_id
_entity_poly.type
_entity_poly.pdbx_seq_one_letter_code
_entity_poly.pdbx_strand_id
1 'polypeptide(L)'
;MRKAEFKYSSKELRPKSAPTMLQDDILRGMHALISKAEHYIYIENQFFISAFGSPSTGVDDDLSPIANSIDKPLIEWATRKMPGDQWALPRNQIVEWLSDKIKWTILGYKPQPFHIYIVLPVHPEGKLNDGTIVAQIHQTRQSLVFGSESLMNRIRRTLWVKNQLEKQSISRAEWCAKIPEIENECGDGYTSIDFVECEKYITLLNLRNHDDIGGKPVTEQIYVHSKLMIVDDRYVLVGSANINERSLLGDHDSELAVLISDMENGIVDIDGTKKLVPYRNFARSLRIAAWQKLLGPTVSNEILNEPAAEKTWQAIREQALTNTNAYEAVFNFIPRNYSADTTVSSGKNDSISNLNKVNATRPGASLWPVWDGVDNDNDIKDAASKMPFSTGFWTSYHGELANSNKLKEIKGYITLLPLHWTENENNLIPYHADLIAYRQVDDSSLQTANEENNEQSGEGTV
;
A
#
# COMPACT_ATOMS: atom_id res chain seq x y z
N MET A 1 25.91 5.13 6.63
CA MET A 1 27.05 6.06 6.42
C MET A 1 27.74 5.66 5.12
N ARG A 2 27.86 6.55 4.13
CA ARG A 2 28.48 6.18 2.83
C ARG A 2 29.99 5.96 3.04
N LYS A 3 30.60 5.02 2.30
CA LYS A 3 32.05 4.69 2.39
C LYS A 3 32.98 5.92 2.29
N ALA A 4 32.57 6.96 1.57
CA ALA A 4 33.32 8.20 1.42
C ALA A 4 33.32 9.07 2.70
N GLU A 5 32.22 9.12 3.44
CA GLU A 5 32.07 9.90 4.68
C GLU A 5 32.86 9.26 5.83
N PHE A 6 32.97 7.92 5.83
CA PHE A 6 33.72 7.16 6.82
C PHE A 6 35.22 7.52 6.85
N LYS A 7 35.78 7.94 5.71
CA LYS A 7 37.20 8.31 5.58
C LYS A 7 37.55 9.58 6.36
N TYR A 8 36.59 10.47 6.57
CA TYR A 8 36.75 11.75 7.26
C TYR A 8 36.32 11.71 8.74
N SER A 9 35.80 10.57 9.22
CA SER A 9 35.53 10.39 10.65
C SER A 9 36.85 10.40 11.44
N SER A 10 36.87 11.13 12.56
CA SER A 10 38.01 11.17 13.47
C SER A 10 38.38 9.75 13.92
N LYS A 11 39.67 9.48 14.16
CA LYS A 11 40.13 8.16 14.64
C LYS A 11 39.41 7.68 15.92
N GLU A 12 38.84 8.61 16.70
CA GLU A 12 38.07 8.34 17.92
C GLU A 12 36.66 7.79 17.64
N LEU A 13 36.07 8.08 16.48
CA LEU A 13 34.75 7.58 16.07
C LEU A 13 34.79 6.24 15.35
N ARG A 14 35.98 5.69 15.09
CA ARG A 14 36.12 4.36 14.48
C ARG A 14 35.89 3.31 15.56
N PRO A 15 34.80 2.51 15.49
CA PRO A 15 34.57 1.47 16.48
C PRO A 15 35.77 0.50 16.49
N LYS A 16 36.24 0.15 17.68
CA LYS A 16 37.40 -0.75 17.88
C LYS A 16 37.14 -2.19 17.42
N SER A 17 35.88 -2.53 17.12
CA SER A 17 35.44 -3.86 16.68
C SER A 17 34.31 -3.74 15.67
N ALA A 18 34.18 -4.72 14.77
CA ALA A 18 33.01 -4.86 13.92
C ALA A 18 31.73 -4.98 14.79
N PRO A 19 30.58 -4.50 14.31
CA PRO A 19 29.31 -4.72 14.99
C PRO A 19 29.08 -6.22 15.21
N THR A 20 28.65 -6.60 16.41
CA THR A 20 28.48 -8.01 16.81
C THR A 20 27.03 -8.46 16.85
N MET A 21 26.07 -7.56 16.60
CA MET A 21 24.64 -7.82 16.74
C MET A 21 23.84 -7.12 15.64
N LEU A 22 22.88 -7.85 15.08
CA LEU A 22 21.83 -7.32 14.20
C LEU A 22 20.74 -6.64 15.06
N GLN A 23 20.32 -5.44 14.69
CA GLN A 23 19.26 -4.71 15.39
C GLN A 23 18.04 -4.53 14.47
N ASP A 24 16.97 -5.23 14.80
CA ASP A 24 15.65 -5.22 14.13
C ASP A 24 14.56 -4.70 15.09
N ASP A 25 14.91 -3.82 16.02
CA ASP A 25 14.01 -3.33 17.09
C ASP A 25 12.73 -2.67 16.55
N ILE A 26 12.77 -2.09 15.34
CA ILE A 26 11.58 -1.54 14.67
C ILE A 26 10.59 -2.66 14.32
N LEU A 27 11.06 -3.76 13.71
CA LEU A 27 10.25 -4.92 13.38
C LEU A 27 9.66 -5.56 14.63
N ARG A 28 10.47 -5.73 15.69
CA ARG A 28 10.00 -6.22 17.00
C ARG A 28 8.97 -5.28 17.62
N GLY A 29 9.13 -3.96 17.47
CA GLY A 29 8.17 -2.95 17.89
C GLY A 29 6.84 -3.06 17.16
N MET A 30 6.85 -3.22 15.84
CA MET A 30 5.66 -3.45 15.02
C MET A 30 4.93 -4.73 15.45
N HIS A 31 5.65 -5.84 15.66
CA HIS A 31 5.07 -7.09 16.17
C HIS A 31 4.36 -6.89 17.51
N ALA A 32 5.03 -6.22 18.46
CA ALA A 32 4.48 -5.97 19.79
C ALA A 32 3.21 -5.11 19.74
N LEU A 33 3.14 -4.15 18.83
CA LEU A 33 1.97 -3.31 18.60
C LEU A 33 0.81 -4.09 17.97
N ILE A 34 1.08 -4.84 16.91
CA ILE A 34 0.05 -5.62 16.19
C ILE A 34 -0.55 -6.69 17.10
N SER A 35 0.30 -7.48 17.77
CA SER A 35 -0.13 -8.58 18.64
C SER A 35 -0.97 -8.12 19.84
N LYS A 36 -0.75 -6.89 20.33
CA LYS A 36 -1.44 -6.31 21.48
C LYS A 36 -2.57 -5.35 21.13
N ALA A 37 -2.80 -5.05 19.84
CA ALA A 37 -3.91 -4.21 19.42
C ALA A 37 -5.24 -4.81 19.92
N GLU A 38 -6.19 -3.99 20.36
CA GLU A 38 -7.45 -4.45 20.94
C GLU A 38 -8.67 -4.05 20.09
N HIS A 39 -8.62 -2.89 19.45
CA HIS A 39 -9.77 -2.27 18.76
C HIS A 39 -9.47 -1.89 17.32
N TYR A 40 -8.33 -1.28 17.02
CA TYR A 40 -7.97 -0.98 15.63
C TYR A 40 -6.48 -0.70 15.44
N ILE A 41 -6.05 -0.82 14.19
CA ILE A 41 -4.71 -0.43 13.73
C ILE A 41 -4.89 0.53 12.55
N TYR A 42 -4.21 1.68 12.58
CA TYR A 42 -4.11 2.61 11.45
C TYR A 42 -2.67 2.67 10.96
N ILE A 43 -2.45 2.37 9.69
CA ILE A 43 -1.12 2.35 9.04
C ILE A 43 -1.12 3.33 7.88
N GLU A 44 -0.12 4.21 7.83
CA GLU A 44 0.28 4.89 6.60
C GLU A 44 1.71 4.44 6.26
N ASN A 45 1.91 3.84 5.09
CA ASN A 45 3.25 3.41 4.68
C ASN A 45 3.48 3.64 3.18
N GLN A 46 4.73 3.90 2.79
CA GLN A 46 5.11 4.05 1.39
C GLN A 46 5.18 2.71 0.66
N PHE A 47 5.62 1.65 1.35
CA PHE A 47 5.69 0.31 0.80
C PHE A 47 4.93 -0.67 1.68
N PHE A 48 4.43 -1.74 1.07
CA PHE A 48 3.81 -2.85 1.75
C PHE A 48 4.21 -4.15 1.07
N ILE A 49 5.46 -4.57 1.32
CA ILE A 49 6.07 -5.79 0.78
C ILE A 49 6.41 -6.70 1.94
N SER A 50 5.75 -7.85 2.02
CA SER A 50 5.83 -8.79 3.14
C SER A 50 5.63 -10.22 2.65
N ALA A 51 5.91 -11.21 3.48
CA ALA A 51 5.78 -12.61 3.07
C ALA A 51 4.35 -12.93 2.61
N PHE A 52 4.22 -13.49 1.41
CA PHE A 52 2.93 -13.76 0.76
C PHE A 52 2.73 -15.19 0.27
N GLY A 53 3.61 -16.11 0.66
CA GLY A 53 3.56 -17.50 0.21
C GLY A 53 3.93 -17.62 -1.27
N SER A 54 3.23 -18.50 -1.99
CA SER A 54 3.44 -18.68 -3.43
C SER A 54 2.88 -17.47 -4.21
N PRO A 55 3.62 -16.93 -5.20
CA PRO A 55 3.08 -15.90 -6.08
C PRO A 55 1.89 -16.42 -6.90
N SER A 56 1.01 -15.52 -7.32
CA SER A 56 -0.13 -15.87 -8.17
C SER A 56 0.23 -16.18 -9.62
N THR A 57 1.42 -15.75 -10.06
CA THR A 57 1.99 -16.04 -11.38
C THR A 57 3.25 -16.88 -11.19
N GLY A 58 3.46 -17.90 -12.01
CA GLY A 58 4.64 -18.75 -11.99
C GLY A 58 5.93 -17.97 -12.22
N VAL A 59 7.04 -18.47 -11.67
CA VAL A 59 8.39 -17.89 -11.89
C VAL A 59 8.82 -18.00 -13.35
N ASP A 60 8.31 -19.01 -14.06
CA ASP A 60 8.55 -19.26 -15.48
C ASP A 60 7.43 -18.69 -16.38
N ASP A 61 6.43 -18.01 -15.82
CA ASP A 61 5.37 -17.40 -16.62
C ASP A 61 5.94 -16.23 -17.43
N ASP A 62 5.48 -16.10 -18.69
CA ASP A 62 5.84 -14.95 -19.51
C ASP A 62 5.40 -13.65 -18.83
N LEU A 63 6.20 -12.59 -19.00
CA LEU A 63 5.80 -11.25 -18.57
C LEU A 63 4.50 -10.84 -19.28
N SER A 64 3.68 -10.04 -18.60
CA SER A 64 2.50 -9.43 -19.23
C SER A 64 2.92 -8.65 -20.48
N PRO A 65 2.04 -8.48 -21.49
CA PRO A 65 2.40 -7.77 -22.72
C PRO A 65 2.96 -6.36 -22.45
N ILE A 66 2.37 -5.63 -21.50
CA ILE A 66 2.91 -4.32 -21.08
C ILE A 66 4.25 -4.46 -20.39
N ALA A 67 4.40 -5.35 -19.41
CA ALA A 67 5.68 -5.54 -18.73
C ALA A 67 6.80 -5.95 -19.69
N ASN A 68 6.48 -6.74 -20.72
CA ASN A 68 7.40 -7.14 -21.76
C ASN A 68 7.78 -5.99 -22.71
N SER A 69 6.87 -5.03 -22.91
CA SER A 69 7.09 -3.84 -23.75
C SER A 69 7.95 -2.74 -23.10
N ILE A 70 8.13 -2.79 -21.78
CA ILE A 70 8.88 -1.78 -21.03
C ILE A 70 10.39 -1.99 -21.26
N ASP A 71 11.07 -0.93 -21.65
CA ASP A 71 12.52 -0.93 -21.84
C ASP A 71 13.22 -1.41 -20.56
N LYS A 72 13.98 -2.50 -20.70
CA LYS A 72 14.85 -3.04 -19.64
C LYS A 72 16.18 -2.28 -19.73
N PRO A 73 16.57 -1.47 -18.74
CA PRO A 73 17.82 -0.73 -18.81
C PRO A 73 19.00 -1.72 -18.87
N LEU A 74 20.10 -1.27 -19.50
CA LEU A 74 21.39 -1.98 -19.59
C LEU A 74 21.98 -2.43 -18.22
N ILE A 75 21.36 -2.01 -17.11
CA ILE A 75 21.69 -2.41 -15.74
C ILE A 75 21.61 -3.93 -15.55
N GLU A 76 20.88 -4.68 -16.40
CA GLU A 76 20.93 -6.16 -16.45
C GLU A 76 22.36 -6.75 -16.43
N TRP A 77 23.35 -6.06 -17.04
CA TRP A 77 24.75 -6.52 -17.03
C TRP A 77 25.46 -6.22 -15.70
N ALA A 78 25.21 -5.05 -15.11
CA ALA A 78 25.89 -4.60 -13.90
C ALA A 78 25.42 -5.37 -12.65
N THR A 79 24.20 -5.92 -12.69
CA THR A 79 23.53 -6.60 -11.58
C THR A 79 23.84 -8.07 -11.44
N ARG A 80 24.22 -8.76 -12.52
CA ARG A 80 24.74 -10.14 -12.46
C ARG A 80 25.98 -10.31 -11.56
N LYS A 81 26.60 -9.21 -11.12
CA LYS A 81 27.78 -9.20 -10.24
C LYS A 81 27.48 -8.87 -8.78
N MET A 82 26.23 -8.60 -8.39
CA MET A 82 25.86 -8.40 -6.98
C MET A 82 25.49 -9.74 -6.33
N PRO A 83 25.93 -10.02 -5.09
CA PRO A 83 25.53 -11.23 -4.38
C PRO A 83 24.09 -11.11 -3.85
N GLY A 84 23.22 -12.06 -4.20
CA GLY A 84 21.82 -12.14 -3.75
C GLY A 84 20.98 -13.02 -4.67
N ASP A 85 19.84 -13.54 -4.20
CA ASP A 85 18.86 -14.21 -5.06
C ASP A 85 17.85 -13.18 -5.55
N GLN A 86 17.90 -12.87 -6.85
CA GLN A 86 17.00 -11.93 -7.52
C GLN A 86 15.52 -12.34 -7.47
N TRP A 87 15.24 -13.60 -7.10
CA TRP A 87 13.91 -14.17 -6.95
C TRP A 87 13.52 -14.44 -5.50
N ALA A 88 14.34 -14.00 -4.53
CA ALA A 88 14.04 -14.21 -3.12
C ALA A 88 12.67 -13.60 -2.77
N LEU A 89 11.78 -14.45 -2.26
CA LEU A 89 10.49 -14.01 -1.76
C LEU A 89 10.68 -13.23 -0.46
N PRO A 90 9.90 -12.16 -0.21
CA PRO A 90 9.94 -11.46 1.07
C PRO A 90 9.64 -12.40 2.24
N ARG A 91 10.34 -12.21 3.37
CA ARG A 91 10.24 -13.06 4.56
C ARG A 91 9.79 -12.34 5.82
N ASN A 92 9.73 -11.00 5.81
CA ASN A 92 9.21 -10.27 6.97
C ASN A 92 7.74 -10.64 7.22
N GLN A 93 7.33 -10.73 8.49
CA GLN A 93 6.08 -11.37 8.90
C GLN A 93 4.93 -10.37 9.17
N ILE A 94 5.02 -9.14 8.68
CA ILE A 94 3.99 -8.10 8.93
C ILE A 94 2.60 -8.57 8.46
N VAL A 95 2.50 -9.16 7.25
CA VAL A 95 1.24 -9.71 6.72
C VAL A 95 0.70 -10.84 7.59
N GLU A 96 1.57 -11.74 8.04
CA GLU A 96 1.20 -12.83 8.95
C GLU A 96 0.63 -12.28 10.26
N TRP A 97 1.32 -11.35 10.92
CA TRP A 97 0.87 -10.80 12.20
C TRP A 97 -0.44 -10.02 12.12
N LEU A 98 -0.62 -9.21 11.08
CA LEU A 98 -1.89 -8.49 10.85
C LEU A 98 -3.04 -9.48 10.60
N SER A 99 -2.76 -10.53 9.83
CA SER A 99 -3.76 -11.57 9.51
C SER A 99 -4.10 -12.41 10.73
N ASP A 100 -3.13 -12.78 11.56
CA ASP A 100 -3.34 -13.52 12.80
C ASP A 100 -4.20 -12.72 13.78
N LYS A 101 -3.95 -11.40 13.86
CA LYS A 101 -4.78 -10.51 14.66
C LYS A 101 -6.24 -10.51 14.21
N ILE A 102 -6.49 -10.45 12.90
CA ILE A 102 -7.84 -10.58 12.33
C ILE A 102 -8.41 -11.99 12.56
N LYS A 103 -7.58 -13.04 12.44
CA LYS A 103 -7.97 -14.43 12.68
C LYS A 103 -8.53 -14.61 14.09
N TRP A 104 -7.89 -14.05 15.09
CA TRP A 104 -8.39 -14.09 16.47
C TRP A 104 -9.69 -13.33 16.67
N THR A 105 -9.93 -12.27 15.88
CA THR A 105 -11.23 -11.57 15.87
C THR A 105 -12.32 -12.45 15.24
N ILE A 106 -12.07 -13.04 14.08
CA ILE A 106 -13.04 -13.86 13.34
C ILE A 106 -13.38 -15.13 14.12
N LEU A 107 -12.37 -15.81 14.64
CA LEU A 107 -12.48 -17.09 15.35
C LEU A 107 -12.52 -16.88 16.87
N GLY A 108 -12.81 -15.67 17.36
CA GLY A 108 -12.91 -15.34 18.78
C GLY A 108 -14.21 -15.86 19.40
N TYR A 109 -14.18 -16.25 20.68
CA TYR A 109 -15.39 -16.75 21.35
C TYR A 109 -16.42 -15.63 21.59
N LYS A 110 -15.90 -14.45 21.94
CA LYS A 110 -16.67 -13.20 22.02
C LYS A 110 -16.19 -12.28 20.92
N PRO A 111 -16.95 -12.14 19.82
CA PRO A 111 -16.62 -11.18 18.78
C PRO A 111 -16.51 -9.79 19.40
N GLN A 112 -15.40 -9.11 19.16
CA GLN A 112 -15.21 -7.71 19.49
C GLN A 112 -14.99 -6.95 18.17
N PRO A 113 -15.51 -5.72 18.04
CA PRO A 113 -15.18 -4.91 16.88
C PRO A 113 -13.66 -4.73 16.78
N PHE A 114 -13.10 -5.08 15.64
CA PHE A 114 -11.70 -4.86 15.33
C PHE A 114 -11.56 -4.51 13.87
N HIS A 115 -10.82 -3.45 13.57
CA HIS A 115 -10.64 -3.00 12.19
C HIS A 115 -9.22 -2.53 11.90
N ILE A 116 -8.72 -2.79 10.70
CA ILE A 116 -7.41 -2.31 10.24
C ILE A 116 -7.62 -1.33 9.09
N TYR A 117 -6.98 -0.17 9.16
CA TYR A 117 -6.94 0.81 8.09
C TYR A 117 -5.51 0.88 7.56
N ILE A 118 -5.33 0.73 6.26
CA ILE A 118 -4.01 0.86 5.62
C ILE A 118 -4.12 1.87 4.48
N VAL A 119 -3.31 2.92 4.56
CA VAL A 119 -3.19 3.95 3.53
C VAL A 119 -1.83 3.79 2.84
N LEU A 120 -1.86 3.54 1.53
CA LEU A 120 -0.68 3.34 0.68
C LEU A 120 -0.70 4.34 -0.48
N PRO A 121 0.45 4.64 -1.11
CA PRO A 121 0.42 5.28 -2.42
C PRO A 121 -0.27 4.33 -3.43
N VAL A 122 -0.85 4.89 -4.49
CA VAL A 122 -1.49 4.07 -5.55
C VAL A 122 -0.43 3.18 -6.20
N HIS A 123 0.72 3.77 -6.49
CA HIS A 123 1.92 3.10 -6.94
C HIS A 123 3.15 3.85 -6.42
N PRO A 124 4.34 3.23 -6.37
CA PRO A 124 5.58 3.89 -5.96
C PRO A 124 5.93 5.11 -6.80
N GLU A 125 6.79 5.98 -6.26
CA GLU A 125 7.17 7.24 -6.91
C GLU A 125 7.95 7.00 -8.21
N GLY A 126 7.28 7.24 -9.34
CA GLY A 126 7.88 7.09 -10.66
C GLY A 126 6.82 6.88 -11.72
N LYS A 127 7.28 6.60 -12.94
CA LYS A 127 6.40 6.42 -14.09
C LYS A 127 5.92 4.97 -14.16
N LEU A 128 4.69 4.76 -14.63
CA LEU A 128 4.14 3.41 -14.85
C LEU A 128 4.78 2.67 -16.04
N ASN A 129 5.70 3.30 -16.78
CA ASN A 129 6.54 2.66 -17.79
C ASN A 129 7.99 2.46 -17.31
N ASP A 130 8.26 2.61 -16.02
CA ASP A 130 9.56 2.29 -15.41
C ASP A 130 9.50 0.87 -14.83
N GLY A 131 10.37 -0.02 -15.31
CA GLY A 131 10.29 -1.41 -14.90
C GLY A 131 10.60 -1.66 -13.42
N THR A 132 11.35 -0.78 -12.75
CA THR A 132 11.56 -0.86 -11.29
C THR A 132 10.26 -0.58 -10.54
N ILE A 133 9.50 0.42 -10.98
CA ILE A 133 8.20 0.78 -10.39
C ILE A 133 7.20 -0.36 -10.62
N VAL A 134 7.20 -0.94 -11.81
CA VAL A 134 6.32 -2.07 -12.17
C VAL A 134 6.62 -3.31 -11.34
N ALA A 135 7.89 -3.65 -11.13
CA ALA A 135 8.28 -4.75 -10.26
C ALA A 135 7.86 -4.51 -8.79
N GLN A 136 7.97 -3.27 -8.29
CA GLN A 136 7.51 -2.93 -6.93
C GLN A 136 5.98 -3.00 -6.80
N ILE A 137 5.24 -2.59 -7.83
CA ILE A 137 3.79 -2.77 -7.90
C ILE A 137 3.50 -4.26 -7.77
N HIS A 138 4.11 -5.10 -8.60
CA HIS A 138 3.89 -6.55 -8.56
C HIS A 138 4.10 -7.13 -7.14
N GLN A 139 5.23 -6.84 -6.49
CA GLN A 139 5.52 -7.31 -5.13
C GLN A 139 4.51 -6.82 -4.09
N THR A 140 4.06 -5.56 -4.20
CA THR A 140 3.03 -5.00 -3.32
C THR A 140 1.68 -5.69 -3.53
N ARG A 141 1.31 -5.97 -4.78
CA ARG A 141 0.07 -6.67 -5.15
C ARG A 141 0.09 -8.12 -4.68
N GLN A 142 1.23 -8.82 -4.79
CA GLN A 142 1.41 -10.16 -4.21
C GLN A 142 1.24 -10.15 -2.68
N SER A 143 1.85 -9.17 -2.00
CA SER A 143 1.78 -9.01 -0.54
C SER A 143 0.36 -8.73 -0.03
N LEU A 144 -0.38 -7.87 -0.72
CA LEU A 144 -1.71 -7.45 -0.30
C LEU A 144 -2.80 -8.40 -0.76
N VAL A 145 -2.79 -8.82 -2.03
CA VAL A 145 -3.98 -9.41 -2.67
C VAL A 145 -3.71 -10.78 -3.28
N PHE A 146 -2.69 -10.93 -4.12
CA PHE A 146 -2.66 -12.08 -5.05
C PHE A 146 -1.88 -13.30 -4.54
N GLY A 147 -0.85 -13.12 -3.72
CA GLY A 147 -0.08 -14.25 -3.19
C GLY A 147 -0.96 -15.21 -2.40
N SER A 148 -0.60 -16.50 -2.36
CA SER A 148 -1.39 -17.56 -1.72
C SER A 148 -1.64 -17.31 -0.23
N GLU A 149 -0.73 -16.56 0.41
CA GLU A 149 -0.75 -16.13 1.80
C GLU A 149 -0.67 -14.60 1.92
N SER A 150 -1.18 -13.88 0.90
CA SER A 150 -1.35 -12.41 0.94
C SER A 150 -2.26 -11.99 2.09
N LEU A 151 -2.23 -10.71 2.46
CA LEU A 151 -3.07 -10.16 3.52
C LEU A 151 -4.56 -10.49 3.30
N MET A 152 -5.07 -10.23 2.09
CA MET A 152 -6.47 -10.51 1.77
C MET A 152 -6.76 -12.01 1.73
N ASN A 153 -5.86 -12.83 1.15
CA ASN A 153 -6.10 -14.27 1.06
C ASN A 153 -6.03 -14.97 2.42
N ARG A 154 -5.20 -14.52 3.36
CA ARG A 154 -5.21 -15.02 4.74
C ARG A 154 -6.53 -14.73 5.47
N ILE A 155 -7.12 -13.55 5.25
CA ILE A 155 -8.45 -13.23 5.79
C ILE A 155 -9.51 -14.14 5.15
N ARG A 156 -9.48 -14.32 3.82
CA ARG A 156 -10.40 -15.23 3.10
C ARG A 156 -10.28 -16.68 3.58
N ARG A 157 -9.05 -17.18 3.79
CA ARG A 157 -8.78 -18.50 4.35
C ARG A 157 -9.41 -18.64 5.73
N THR A 158 -9.24 -17.65 6.60
CA THR A 158 -9.86 -17.66 7.93
C THR A 158 -11.39 -17.68 7.86
N LEU A 159 -11.99 -16.87 6.99
CA LEU A 159 -13.44 -16.85 6.79
C LEU A 159 -13.95 -18.18 6.24
N TRP A 160 -13.20 -18.79 5.31
CA TRP A 160 -13.51 -20.11 4.80
C TRP A 160 -13.47 -21.17 5.90
N VAL A 161 -12.45 -21.15 6.77
CA VAL A 161 -12.34 -22.06 7.93
C VAL A 161 -13.53 -21.88 8.87
N LYS A 162 -13.91 -20.63 9.18
CA LYS A 162 -15.12 -20.34 9.97
C LYS A 162 -16.37 -20.94 9.31
N ASN A 163 -16.54 -20.75 8.01
CA ASN A 163 -17.69 -21.30 7.27
C ASN A 163 -17.71 -22.83 7.31
N GLN A 164 -16.56 -23.51 7.24
CA GLN A 164 -16.50 -24.97 7.37
C GLN A 164 -16.85 -25.45 8.78
N LEU A 165 -16.30 -24.80 9.82
CA LEU A 165 -16.64 -25.11 11.22
C LEU A 165 -18.15 -25.02 11.47
N GLU A 166 -18.78 -23.97 10.96
CA GLU A 166 -20.22 -23.74 11.08
C GLU A 166 -21.03 -24.74 10.24
N LYS A 167 -20.61 -25.00 8.99
CA LYS A 167 -21.27 -25.95 8.08
C LYS A 167 -21.24 -27.38 8.62
N GLN A 168 -20.12 -27.77 9.25
CA GLN A 168 -19.96 -29.09 9.88
C GLN A 168 -20.63 -29.16 11.27
N SER A 169 -21.25 -28.06 11.74
CA SER A 169 -21.88 -27.97 13.07
C SER A 169 -20.93 -28.35 14.21
N ILE A 170 -19.63 -28.05 14.06
CA ILE A 170 -18.61 -28.34 15.08
C ILE A 170 -18.87 -27.46 16.30
N SER A 171 -18.93 -28.08 17.48
CA SER A 171 -19.24 -27.34 18.71
C SER A 171 -18.14 -26.32 19.02
N ARG A 172 -18.51 -25.19 19.60
CA ARG A 172 -17.56 -24.09 19.84
C ARG A 172 -16.36 -24.50 20.70
N ALA A 173 -16.55 -25.45 21.62
CA ALA A 173 -15.52 -26.00 22.48
C ALA A 173 -14.44 -26.78 21.69
N GLU A 174 -14.80 -27.33 20.53
CA GLU A 174 -13.91 -28.16 19.70
C GLU A 174 -13.17 -27.36 18.63
N TRP A 175 -13.55 -26.09 18.39
CA TRP A 175 -12.95 -25.26 17.33
C TRP A 175 -11.43 -25.21 17.44
N CYS A 176 -10.88 -24.99 18.64
CA CYS A 176 -9.42 -24.88 18.82
C CYS A 176 -8.67 -26.13 18.34
N ALA A 177 -9.25 -27.32 18.51
CA ALA A 177 -8.66 -28.58 18.07
C ALA A 177 -8.85 -28.82 16.57
N LYS A 178 -9.98 -28.36 16.00
CA LYS A 178 -10.35 -28.58 14.60
C LYS A 178 -9.84 -27.54 13.61
N ILE A 179 -9.53 -26.33 14.05
CA ILE A 179 -9.02 -25.26 13.18
C ILE A 179 -7.79 -25.71 12.38
N PRO A 180 -6.73 -26.30 12.98
CA PRO A 180 -5.54 -26.70 12.21
C PRO A 180 -5.83 -27.76 11.14
N GLU A 181 -6.76 -28.69 11.42
CA GLU A 181 -7.20 -29.72 10.47
C GLU A 181 -7.89 -29.08 9.26
N ILE A 182 -8.86 -28.20 9.51
CA ILE A 182 -9.61 -27.50 8.45
C ILE A 182 -8.70 -26.53 7.68
N GLU A 183 -7.76 -25.86 8.34
CA GLU A 183 -6.78 -25.00 7.67
C GLU A 183 -5.95 -25.77 6.64
N ASN A 184 -5.52 -26.98 6.97
CA ASN A 184 -4.80 -27.86 6.05
C ASN A 184 -5.67 -28.34 4.88
N GLU A 185 -6.98 -28.48 5.09
CA GLU A 185 -7.95 -28.84 4.04
C GLU A 185 -8.30 -27.67 3.11
N CYS A 186 -7.92 -26.43 3.48
CA CYS A 186 -8.38 -25.24 2.79
C CYS A 186 -8.01 -25.23 1.31
N GLY A 187 -6.79 -25.64 0.95
CA GLY A 187 -6.30 -25.59 -0.44
C GLY A 187 -6.61 -24.23 -1.07
N ASP A 188 -7.32 -24.25 -2.20
CA ASP A 188 -7.85 -23.07 -2.90
C ASP A 188 -9.32 -22.75 -2.55
N GLY A 189 -9.92 -23.42 -1.57
CA GLY A 189 -11.31 -23.22 -1.15
C GLY A 189 -11.61 -21.77 -0.72
N TYR A 190 -10.61 -21.05 -0.21
CA TYR A 190 -10.72 -19.62 0.12
C TYR A 190 -11.08 -18.73 -1.07
N THR A 191 -10.81 -19.18 -2.31
CA THR A 191 -11.16 -18.42 -3.53
C THR A 191 -12.67 -18.25 -3.71
N SER A 192 -13.48 -19.09 -3.04
CA SER A 192 -14.95 -18.95 -3.01
C SER A 192 -15.46 -17.80 -2.13
N ILE A 193 -14.60 -17.23 -1.27
CA ILE A 193 -14.92 -16.08 -0.43
C ILE A 193 -14.62 -14.81 -1.23
N ASP A 194 -15.60 -13.93 -1.41
CA ASP A 194 -15.42 -12.65 -2.08
C ASP A 194 -14.58 -11.70 -1.19
N PHE A 195 -13.78 -10.81 -1.80
CA PHE A 195 -13.04 -9.77 -1.07
C PHE A 195 -13.96 -8.85 -0.26
N VAL A 196 -15.22 -8.69 -0.67
CA VAL A 196 -16.24 -7.93 0.06
C VAL A 196 -16.43 -8.45 1.50
N GLU A 197 -16.30 -9.76 1.72
CA GLU A 197 -16.43 -10.35 3.05
C GLU A 197 -15.26 -9.95 3.99
N CYS A 198 -14.12 -9.54 3.43
CA CYS A 198 -12.98 -9.05 4.18
C CYS A 198 -13.15 -7.60 4.66
N GLU A 199 -14.04 -6.83 4.03
CA GLU A 199 -14.22 -5.39 4.27
C GLU A 199 -14.62 -5.06 5.71
N LYS A 200 -15.21 -6.01 6.43
CA LYS A 200 -15.55 -5.87 7.84
C LYS A 200 -14.31 -5.69 8.73
N TYR A 201 -13.17 -6.24 8.33
CA TYR A 201 -11.96 -6.30 9.14
C TYR A 201 -10.86 -5.38 8.65
N ILE A 202 -10.89 -4.99 7.38
CA ILE A 202 -9.83 -4.19 6.78
C ILE A 202 -10.36 -3.20 5.72
N THR A 203 -9.80 -1.99 5.75
CA THR A 203 -10.01 -0.94 4.77
C THR A 203 -8.66 -0.52 4.17
N LEU A 204 -8.49 -0.80 2.89
CA LEU A 204 -7.31 -0.43 2.10
C LEU A 204 -7.61 0.84 1.29
N LEU A 205 -6.81 1.87 1.49
CA LEU A 205 -7.00 3.20 0.93
C LEU A 205 -5.78 3.64 0.13
N ASN A 206 -6.04 4.41 -0.92
CA ASN A 206 -5.08 5.30 -1.53
C ASN A 206 -5.51 6.75 -1.35
N LEU A 207 -4.64 7.69 -1.74
CA LEU A 207 -4.93 9.11 -1.74
C LEU A 207 -4.78 9.70 -3.15
N ARG A 208 -5.70 10.58 -3.53
CA ARG A 208 -5.70 11.25 -4.85
C ARG A 208 -6.28 12.65 -4.74
N ASN A 209 -5.73 13.57 -5.53
CA ASN A 209 -6.27 14.91 -5.71
C ASN A 209 -6.51 15.22 -7.20
N HIS A 210 -7.27 16.29 -7.46
CA HIS A 210 -7.44 16.89 -8.77
C HIS A 210 -7.42 18.41 -8.67
N ASP A 211 -7.17 19.04 -9.81
CA ASP A 211 -7.28 20.50 -9.96
C ASP A 211 -7.55 20.85 -11.43
N ASP A 212 -7.76 22.14 -11.72
CA ASP A 212 -7.82 22.68 -13.08
C ASP A 212 -6.52 23.45 -13.38
N ILE A 213 -5.77 22.98 -14.38
CA ILE A 213 -4.56 23.65 -14.85
C ILE A 213 -4.82 24.17 -16.27
N GLY A 214 -5.07 25.48 -16.38
CA GLY A 214 -5.24 26.14 -17.68
C GLY A 214 -6.51 25.72 -18.44
N GLY A 215 -7.61 25.49 -17.73
CA GLY A 215 -8.88 25.00 -18.28
C GLY A 215 -8.90 23.50 -18.54
N LYS A 216 -7.93 22.76 -18.00
CA LYS A 216 -7.82 21.31 -18.15
C LYS A 216 -7.89 20.67 -16.77
N PRO A 217 -8.93 19.88 -16.47
CA PRO A 217 -8.95 19.07 -15.26
C PRO A 217 -7.77 18.11 -15.29
N VAL A 218 -7.04 17.99 -14.20
CA VAL A 218 -5.92 17.05 -14.05
C VAL A 218 -6.06 16.32 -12.72
N THR A 219 -5.43 15.15 -12.60
CA THR A 219 -5.39 14.40 -11.34
C THR A 219 -4.02 13.80 -11.11
N GLU A 220 -3.64 13.68 -9.84
CA GLU A 220 -2.46 12.94 -9.42
C GLU A 220 -2.72 12.28 -8.06
N GLN A 221 -2.06 11.14 -7.81
CA GLN A 221 -2.04 10.56 -6.48
C GLN A 221 -1.40 11.53 -5.48
N ILE A 222 -1.89 11.54 -4.24
CA ILE A 222 -1.12 12.14 -3.15
C ILE A 222 -0.17 11.05 -2.67
N TYR A 223 1.12 11.25 -2.90
CA TYR A 223 2.10 10.23 -2.58
C TYR A 223 2.27 10.06 -1.06
N VAL A 224 1.91 8.89 -0.55
CA VAL A 224 2.03 8.55 0.87
C VAL A 224 3.48 8.13 1.14
N HIS A 225 4.28 9.08 1.64
CA HIS A 225 5.64 8.82 2.08
C HIS A 225 5.74 8.53 3.59
N SER A 226 4.62 8.58 4.32
CA SER A 226 4.54 8.27 5.75
C SER A 226 5.12 6.88 6.06
N LYS A 227 5.62 6.70 7.30
CA LYS A 227 5.86 5.40 7.93
C LYS A 227 5.34 5.49 9.36
N LEU A 228 4.02 5.29 9.48
CA LEU A 228 3.24 5.58 10.66
C LEU A 228 2.35 4.37 10.99
N MET A 229 2.34 3.97 12.26
CA MET A 229 1.38 3.02 12.80
C MET A 229 0.79 3.60 14.08
N ILE A 230 -0.53 3.71 14.16
CA ILE A 230 -1.27 4.10 15.36
C ILE A 230 -2.13 2.93 15.80
N VAL A 231 -2.03 2.55 17.08
CA VAL A 231 -2.78 1.43 17.66
C VAL A 231 -3.65 1.91 18.80
N ASP A 232 -4.96 1.65 18.69
CA ASP A 232 -5.99 1.89 19.71
C ASP A 232 -6.04 3.31 20.30
N ASP A 233 -5.64 4.35 19.55
CA ASP A 233 -5.44 5.71 20.08
C ASP A 233 -4.52 5.74 21.33
N ARG A 234 -3.62 4.76 21.49
CA ARG A 234 -2.70 4.63 22.64
C ARG A 234 -1.23 4.64 22.27
N TYR A 235 -0.87 4.15 21.10
CA TYR A 235 0.54 4.02 20.72
C TYR A 235 0.74 4.54 19.30
N VAL A 236 1.84 5.26 19.11
CA VAL A 236 2.29 5.70 17.78
C VAL A 236 3.70 5.18 17.55
N LEU A 237 3.90 4.43 16.48
CA LEU A 237 5.22 4.18 15.93
C LEU A 237 5.39 5.05 14.68
N VAL A 238 6.41 5.89 14.68
CA VAL A 238 6.72 6.80 13.56
C VAL A 238 8.22 6.79 13.28
N GLY A 239 8.61 6.80 12.01
CA GLY A 239 10.02 6.73 11.64
C GLY A 239 10.28 6.78 10.15
N SER A 240 11.39 6.17 9.74
CA SER A 240 11.81 6.04 8.34
C SER A 240 11.53 4.65 7.74
N ALA A 241 11.34 3.63 8.58
CA ALA A 241 11.23 2.24 8.16
C ALA A 241 9.94 1.92 7.39
N ASN A 242 10.11 1.50 6.15
CA ASN A 242 9.02 0.99 5.32
C ASN A 242 8.60 -0.42 5.72
N ILE A 243 7.41 -0.86 5.32
CA ILE A 243 7.04 -2.28 5.40
C ILE A 243 7.67 -2.99 4.20
N ASN A 244 8.94 -3.36 4.34
CA ASN A 244 9.71 -4.21 3.44
C ASN A 244 10.92 -4.81 4.18
N GLU A 245 11.59 -5.79 3.58
CA GLU A 245 12.76 -6.42 4.22
C GLU A 245 13.92 -5.44 4.42
N ARG A 246 14.13 -4.52 3.47
CA ARG A 246 15.23 -3.57 3.51
C ARG A 246 15.21 -2.71 4.78
N SER A 247 14.04 -2.24 5.15
CA SER A 247 13.85 -1.39 6.32
C SER A 247 13.70 -2.18 7.62
N LEU A 248 13.29 -3.46 7.57
CA LEU A 248 12.85 -4.19 8.76
C LEU A 248 13.82 -5.25 9.28
N LEU A 249 14.66 -5.86 8.43
CA LEU A 249 15.55 -6.95 8.86
C LEU A 249 16.82 -6.47 9.57
N GLY A 250 17.18 -5.19 9.41
CA GLY A 250 18.32 -4.56 10.09
C GLY A 250 19.70 -4.85 9.48
N ASP A 251 19.78 -5.68 8.45
CA ASP A 251 21.00 -6.04 7.71
C ASP A 251 21.14 -5.30 6.36
N HIS A 252 20.18 -4.43 6.04
CA HIS A 252 20.17 -3.61 4.83
C HIS A 252 20.22 -2.10 5.15
N ASP A 253 19.10 -1.37 5.09
CA ASP A 253 19.08 0.08 5.32
C ASP A 253 19.13 0.40 6.82
N SER A 254 19.85 1.46 7.17
CA SER A 254 19.84 1.99 8.52
C SER A 254 18.59 2.84 8.73
N GLU A 255 17.67 2.36 9.56
CA GLU A 255 16.39 3.03 9.84
C GLU A 255 16.31 3.54 11.28
N LEU A 256 15.45 4.52 11.52
CA LEU A 256 15.13 5.03 12.85
C LEU A 256 13.62 5.10 13.02
N ALA A 257 13.12 4.69 14.18
CA ALA A 257 11.74 4.90 14.58
C ALA A 257 11.64 5.22 16.07
N VAL A 258 10.56 5.90 16.45
CA VAL A 258 10.22 6.22 17.83
C VAL A 258 8.84 5.64 18.14
N LEU A 259 8.76 4.88 19.23
CA LEU A 259 7.50 4.46 19.83
C LEU A 259 7.08 5.50 20.87
N ILE A 260 5.96 6.17 20.62
CA ILE A 260 5.42 7.23 21.46
C ILE A 260 4.22 6.68 22.25
N SER A 261 4.26 6.91 23.56
CA SER A 261 3.20 6.56 24.49
C SER A 261 3.19 7.61 25.61
N ASP A 262 2.39 8.66 25.43
CA ASP A 262 2.35 9.82 26.33
C ASP A 262 1.59 9.56 27.63
N MET A 263 1.92 10.26 28.70
CA MET A 263 1.32 10.01 30.02
C MET A 263 -0.09 10.62 30.16
N GLU A 264 -0.43 11.59 29.32
CA GLU A 264 -1.76 12.19 29.31
C GLU A 264 -2.76 11.24 28.65
N ASN A 265 -3.85 10.96 29.35
CA ASN A 265 -4.80 9.93 28.95
C ASN A 265 -6.22 10.27 29.38
N GLY A 266 -7.17 9.58 28.77
CA GLY A 266 -8.57 9.64 29.13
C GLY A 266 -9.26 8.33 28.79
N ILE A 267 -10.59 8.32 28.94
CA ILE A 267 -11.44 7.18 28.56
C ILE A 267 -12.47 7.63 27.53
N VAL A 268 -12.75 6.78 26.55
CA VAL A 268 -13.71 7.06 25.48
C VAL A 268 -14.24 5.77 24.88
N ASP A 269 -15.41 5.82 24.26
CA ASP A 269 -15.89 4.74 23.40
C ASP A 269 -15.28 4.92 22.01
N ILE A 270 -14.49 3.95 21.55
CA ILE A 270 -13.87 3.97 20.21
C ILE A 270 -14.49 2.95 19.24
N ASP A 271 -15.31 2.03 19.73
CA ASP A 271 -15.84 0.91 18.95
C ASP A 271 -17.38 0.88 18.85
N GLY A 272 -18.05 1.89 19.45
CA GLY A 272 -19.50 2.06 19.41
C GLY A 272 -20.24 1.12 20.35
N THR A 273 -19.53 0.36 21.21
CA THR A 273 -20.14 -0.61 22.13
C THR A 273 -20.64 0.02 23.42
N LYS A 274 -20.48 1.35 23.60
CA LYS A 274 -20.70 2.11 24.84
C LYS A 274 -19.79 1.70 25.99
N LYS A 275 -18.75 0.90 25.71
CA LYS A 275 -17.72 0.54 26.67
C LYS A 275 -16.58 1.55 26.57
N LEU A 276 -16.30 2.22 27.68
CA LEU A 276 -15.20 3.17 27.74
C LEU A 276 -13.87 2.43 27.84
N VAL A 277 -12.91 2.83 27.00
CA VAL A 277 -11.55 2.27 26.94
C VAL A 277 -10.52 3.39 27.04
N PRO A 278 -9.32 3.12 27.58
CA PRO A 278 -8.28 4.13 27.72
C PRO A 278 -7.72 4.55 26.36
N TYR A 279 -7.50 5.84 26.18
CA TYR A 279 -6.74 6.42 25.08
C TYR A 279 -5.61 7.30 25.63
N ARG A 280 -4.62 7.64 24.79
CA ARG A 280 -3.58 8.62 25.12
C ARG A 280 -3.66 9.83 24.19
N ASN A 281 -3.40 11.02 24.72
CA ASN A 281 -3.71 12.28 24.05
C ASN A 281 -2.95 12.43 22.72
N PHE A 282 -1.65 12.08 22.69
CA PHE A 282 -0.84 12.23 21.49
C PHE A 282 -1.36 11.35 20.35
N ALA A 283 -1.54 10.06 20.61
CA ALA A 283 -1.99 9.09 19.60
C ALA A 283 -3.37 9.46 19.06
N ARG A 284 -4.31 9.79 19.94
CA ARG A 284 -5.66 10.23 19.56
C ARG A 284 -5.65 11.50 18.73
N SER A 285 -4.94 12.54 19.19
CA SER A 285 -4.92 13.84 18.52
C SER A 285 -4.28 13.74 17.13
N LEU A 286 -3.18 12.98 17.01
CA LEU A 286 -2.52 12.75 15.73
C LEU A 286 -3.46 12.04 14.74
N ARG A 287 -4.15 11.00 15.19
CA ARG A 287 -5.07 10.22 14.36
C ARG A 287 -6.31 11.03 13.95
N ILE A 288 -6.88 11.84 14.86
CA ILE A 288 -7.96 12.79 14.53
C ILE A 288 -7.50 13.79 13.48
N ALA A 289 -6.33 14.41 13.67
CA ALA A 289 -5.80 15.42 12.73
C ALA A 289 -5.51 14.82 11.35
N ALA A 290 -4.94 13.62 11.31
CA ALA A 290 -4.73 12.88 10.06
C ALA A 290 -6.07 12.62 9.35
N TRP A 291 -7.06 12.07 10.07
CA TRP A 291 -8.37 11.77 9.49
C TRP A 291 -9.13 13.03 9.06
N GLN A 292 -9.07 14.13 9.81
CA GLN A 292 -9.64 15.41 9.39
C GLN A 292 -9.05 15.90 8.06
N LYS A 293 -7.73 15.77 7.90
CA LYS A 293 -7.04 16.11 6.65
C LYS A 293 -7.46 15.20 5.50
N LEU A 294 -7.48 13.88 5.72
CA LEU A 294 -7.72 12.89 4.67
C LEU A 294 -9.19 12.77 4.26
N LEU A 295 -10.12 12.85 5.21
CA LEU A 295 -11.57 12.72 5.00
C LEU A 295 -12.22 14.05 4.60
N GLY A 296 -11.51 15.17 4.80
CA GLY A 296 -11.95 16.51 4.44
C GLY A 296 -12.75 17.20 5.55
N PRO A 297 -13.03 18.51 5.37
CA PRO A 297 -13.53 19.38 6.44
C PRO A 297 -14.97 19.08 6.89
N THR A 298 -15.73 18.32 6.10
CA THR A 298 -17.13 17.97 6.40
C THR A 298 -17.26 16.64 7.16
N VAL A 299 -16.14 15.99 7.51
CA VAL A 299 -16.18 14.74 8.27
C VAL A 299 -16.84 14.96 9.64
N SER A 300 -17.73 14.05 10.04
CA SER A 300 -18.46 14.19 11.30
C SER A 300 -17.58 13.84 12.50
N ASN A 301 -17.90 14.43 13.66
CA ASN A 301 -17.21 14.13 14.91
C ASN A 301 -17.37 12.65 15.32
N GLU A 302 -18.48 11.99 14.98
CA GLU A 302 -18.66 10.57 15.31
C GLU A 302 -17.60 9.70 14.61
N ILE A 303 -17.40 9.91 13.30
CA ILE A 303 -16.37 9.20 12.51
C ILE A 303 -14.98 9.45 13.09
N LEU A 304 -14.69 10.69 13.50
CA LEU A 304 -13.40 11.03 14.09
C LEU A 304 -13.19 10.47 15.51
N ASN A 305 -14.24 10.14 16.25
CA ASN A 305 -14.08 9.74 17.66
C ASN A 305 -14.21 8.23 17.89
N GLU A 306 -14.81 7.49 16.95
CA GLU A 306 -15.10 6.06 17.06
C GLU A 306 -14.41 5.22 15.95
N PRO A 307 -13.07 5.18 15.88
CA PRO A 307 -12.33 4.57 14.77
C PRO A 307 -12.57 3.05 14.57
N ALA A 308 -12.98 2.31 15.60
CA ALA A 308 -13.22 0.86 15.51
C ALA A 308 -14.70 0.50 15.30
N ALA A 309 -15.60 1.49 15.29
CA ALA A 309 -17.03 1.24 15.15
C ALA A 309 -17.42 0.85 13.72
N GLU A 310 -18.45 0.01 13.61
CA GLU A 310 -18.95 -0.47 12.31
C GLU A 310 -19.38 0.66 11.37
N LYS A 311 -20.16 1.62 11.91
CA LYS A 311 -20.59 2.81 11.19
C LYS A 311 -19.41 3.63 10.65
N THR A 312 -18.27 3.60 11.33
CA THR A 312 -17.10 4.41 11.01
C THR A 312 -16.37 3.88 9.80
N TRP A 313 -15.98 2.61 9.82
CA TRP A 313 -15.31 2.03 8.66
C TRP A 313 -16.24 1.96 7.46
N GLN A 314 -17.54 1.72 7.65
CA GLN A 314 -18.54 1.75 6.56
C GLN A 314 -18.60 3.11 5.89
N ALA A 315 -18.71 4.20 6.66
CA ALA A 315 -18.76 5.55 6.13
C ALA A 315 -17.46 5.97 5.43
N ILE A 316 -16.29 5.57 5.97
CA ILE A 316 -14.99 5.82 5.32
C ILE A 316 -14.91 5.08 3.98
N ARG A 317 -15.32 3.81 3.93
CA ARG A 317 -15.36 3.02 2.70
C ARG A 317 -16.33 3.59 1.68
N GLU A 318 -17.52 4.00 2.10
CA GLU A 318 -18.53 4.62 1.24
C GLU A 318 -17.99 5.90 0.59
N GLN A 319 -17.40 6.79 1.40
CA GLN A 319 -16.76 8.01 0.90
C GLN A 319 -15.61 7.70 -0.08
N ALA A 320 -14.76 6.74 0.26
CA ALA A 320 -13.66 6.30 -0.61
C ALA A 320 -14.18 5.74 -1.94
N LEU A 321 -15.26 4.95 -1.92
CA LEU A 321 -15.89 4.39 -3.12
C LEU A 321 -16.52 5.48 -3.99
N THR A 322 -17.23 6.44 -3.39
CA THR A 322 -17.77 7.60 -4.12
C THR A 322 -16.64 8.38 -4.81
N ASN A 323 -15.54 8.65 -4.10
CA ASN A 323 -14.39 9.33 -4.67
C ASN A 323 -13.74 8.50 -5.80
N THR A 324 -13.53 7.19 -5.61
CA THR A 324 -13.01 6.27 -6.63
C THR A 324 -13.87 6.33 -7.89
N ASN A 325 -15.19 6.18 -7.76
CA ASN A 325 -16.11 6.20 -8.90
C ASN A 325 -16.12 7.54 -9.64
N ALA A 326 -15.99 8.66 -8.91
CA ALA A 326 -15.89 9.99 -9.51
C ALA A 326 -14.59 10.16 -10.30
N TYR A 327 -13.45 9.78 -9.72
CA TYR A 327 -12.16 9.81 -10.42
C TYR A 327 -12.16 8.88 -11.64
N GLU A 328 -12.64 7.65 -11.50
CA GLU A 328 -12.61 6.67 -12.58
C GLU A 328 -13.51 7.03 -13.76
N ALA A 329 -14.61 7.74 -13.50
CA ALA A 329 -15.55 8.22 -14.52
C ALA A 329 -15.00 9.41 -15.34
N VAL A 330 -13.97 10.09 -14.85
CA VAL A 330 -13.36 11.28 -15.49
C VAL A 330 -12.01 10.95 -16.10
N PHE A 331 -11.18 10.17 -15.40
CA PHE A 331 -9.79 9.89 -15.76
C PHE A 331 -9.59 8.41 -16.06
N ASN A 332 -9.73 8.00 -17.32
CA ASN A 332 -9.60 6.60 -17.75
C ASN A 332 -8.20 6.00 -17.55
N PHE A 333 -7.16 6.82 -17.44
CA PHE A 333 -5.76 6.41 -17.34
C PHE A 333 -5.27 6.08 -15.93
N ILE A 334 -6.10 6.26 -14.89
CA ILE A 334 -5.70 5.98 -13.51
C ILE A 334 -5.91 4.50 -13.14
N PRO A 335 -5.03 3.92 -12.29
CA PRO A 335 -5.20 2.57 -11.74
C PRO A 335 -6.60 2.34 -11.17
N ARG A 336 -7.17 1.17 -11.48
CA ARG A 336 -8.58 0.83 -11.22
C ARG A 336 -8.79 -0.67 -11.17
N ASN A 337 -9.94 -1.11 -10.67
CA ASN A 337 -10.25 -2.54 -10.61
C ASN A 337 -10.45 -3.17 -11.99
N TYR A 338 -11.18 -2.50 -12.89
CA TYR A 338 -11.64 -3.08 -14.16
C TYR A 338 -11.45 -2.10 -15.31
N SER A 339 -11.23 -2.62 -16.53
CA SER A 339 -10.98 -1.79 -17.73
C SER A 339 -12.13 -0.81 -18.01
N ALA A 340 -11.80 0.31 -18.65
CA ALA A 340 -12.69 1.47 -18.77
C ALA A 340 -13.85 1.30 -19.77
N ASP A 341 -14.06 0.14 -20.40
CA ASP A 341 -14.95 0.05 -21.56
C ASP A 341 -16.45 -0.20 -21.26
N THR A 342 -17.22 0.44 -22.13
CA THR A 342 -18.60 0.94 -22.10
C THR A 342 -19.73 -0.02 -21.69
N THR A 343 -20.77 0.52 -21.04
CA THR A 343 -22.06 -0.08 -20.62
C THR A 343 -22.18 -0.61 -19.18
N VAL A 344 -21.94 0.23 -18.18
CA VAL A 344 -22.82 0.21 -16.99
C VAL A 344 -23.30 1.62 -16.75
N SER A 345 -24.49 1.91 -17.29
CA SER A 345 -25.35 2.96 -16.77
C SER A 345 -25.56 2.65 -15.29
N SER A 346 -24.78 3.28 -14.42
CA SER A 346 -25.05 3.29 -12.99
C SER A 346 -26.37 4.04 -12.79
N GLY A 347 -27.44 3.26 -12.63
CA GLY A 347 -28.70 3.81 -12.15
C GLY A 347 -28.45 4.42 -10.77
N LYS A 348 -29.12 5.52 -10.45
CA LYS A 348 -28.92 6.30 -9.21
C LYS A 348 -29.21 5.54 -7.90
N ASN A 349 -29.47 4.22 -7.92
CA ASN A 349 -29.93 3.43 -6.78
C ASN A 349 -29.35 1.99 -6.72
N ASP A 350 -28.16 1.72 -7.26
CA ASP A 350 -27.56 0.39 -7.09
C ASP A 350 -26.85 0.28 -5.74
N SER A 351 -27.30 -0.65 -4.89
CA SER A 351 -26.61 -1.00 -3.65
C SER A 351 -25.20 -1.51 -3.94
N ILE A 352 -24.25 -1.32 -3.00
CA ILE A 352 -22.85 -1.79 -3.10
C ILE A 352 -22.77 -3.26 -3.56
N SER A 353 -23.69 -4.10 -3.08
CA SER A 353 -23.80 -5.51 -3.46
C SER A 353 -24.12 -5.78 -4.95
N ASN A 354 -24.81 -4.87 -5.64
CA ASN A 354 -25.18 -5.03 -7.05
C ASN A 354 -24.06 -4.60 -7.99
N LEU A 355 -23.31 -3.53 -7.65
CA LEU A 355 -22.11 -3.12 -8.40
C LEU A 355 -21.03 -4.21 -8.37
N ASN A 356 -20.85 -4.88 -7.23
CA ASN A 356 -19.89 -5.98 -7.11
C ASN A 356 -20.27 -7.20 -7.97
N LYS A 357 -21.57 -7.52 -8.12
CA LYS A 357 -22.03 -8.62 -8.98
C LYS A 357 -21.85 -8.35 -10.47
N VAL A 358 -22.09 -7.12 -10.94
CA VAL A 358 -21.92 -6.75 -12.36
C VAL A 358 -20.44 -6.67 -12.74
N ASN A 359 -19.58 -6.34 -11.77
CA ASN A 359 -18.13 -6.24 -11.96
C ASN A 359 -17.38 -7.58 -11.83
N ALA A 360 -17.95 -8.58 -11.15
CA ALA A 360 -17.33 -9.90 -10.96
C ALA A 360 -17.07 -10.69 -12.25
N THR A 361 -17.64 -10.29 -13.39
CA THR A 361 -17.41 -10.92 -14.72
C THR A 361 -16.43 -10.15 -15.59
N ARG A 362 -15.94 -8.99 -15.15
CA ARG A 362 -15.02 -8.14 -15.92
C ARG A 362 -13.57 -8.54 -15.60
N PRO A 363 -12.70 -8.65 -16.61
CA PRO A 363 -11.28 -8.85 -16.34
C PRO A 363 -10.72 -7.66 -15.55
N GLY A 364 -9.78 -7.95 -14.65
CA GLY A 364 -9.04 -6.92 -13.92
C GLY A 364 -8.39 -5.94 -14.89
N ALA A 365 -8.35 -4.66 -14.53
CA ALA A 365 -7.71 -3.65 -15.35
C ALA A 365 -6.21 -3.91 -15.43
N SER A 366 -5.65 -3.65 -16.61
CA SER A 366 -4.23 -3.82 -16.83
C SER A 366 -3.37 -2.80 -16.07
N LEU A 367 -2.06 -3.10 -15.93
CA LEU A 367 -1.04 -2.17 -15.45
C LEU A 367 -1.15 -0.77 -16.08
N TRP A 368 -1.43 -0.68 -17.39
CA TRP A 368 -1.83 0.56 -18.04
C TRP A 368 -3.35 0.52 -18.29
N PRO A 369 -4.16 1.26 -17.51
CA PRO A 369 -5.62 1.16 -17.55
C PRO A 369 -6.29 1.55 -18.88
N VAL A 370 -5.55 2.22 -19.77
CA VAL A 370 -5.99 2.58 -21.11
C VAL A 370 -5.84 1.45 -22.13
N TRP A 371 -5.13 0.37 -21.79
CA TRP A 371 -5.01 -0.82 -22.63
C TRP A 371 -6.15 -1.79 -22.33
N ASP A 372 -6.78 -2.31 -23.38
CA ASP A 372 -7.99 -3.14 -23.33
C ASP A 372 -7.70 -4.64 -23.23
N GLY A 373 -6.42 -5.03 -23.22
CA GLY A 373 -5.99 -6.43 -23.13
C GLY A 373 -5.76 -7.11 -24.48
N VAL A 374 -5.85 -6.38 -25.61
CA VAL A 374 -5.57 -6.95 -26.94
C VAL A 374 -4.06 -6.98 -27.18
N ASP A 375 -3.52 -8.20 -27.30
CA ASP A 375 -2.09 -8.49 -27.43
C ASP A 375 -1.58 -8.26 -28.86
N ASN A 376 -1.44 -6.98 -29.26
CA ASN A 376 -0.67 -6.61 -30.45
C ASN A 376 0.22 -5.39 -30.20
N ASP A 377 1.41 -5.37 -30.82
CA ASP A 377 2.43 -4.32 -30.63
C ASP A 377 1.95 -2.90 -30.95
N ASN A 378 0.98 -2.77 -31.87
CA ASN A 378 0.46 -1.46 -32.25
C ASN A 378 -0.46 -0.90 -31.16
N ASP A 379 -1.28 -1.75 -30.55
CA ASP A 379 -2.19 -1.38 -29.45
C ASP A 379 -1.42 -1.03 -28.18
N ILE A 380 -0.32 -1.72 -27.88
CA ILE A 380 0.53 -1.38 -26.72
C ILE A 380 1.20 -0.02 -26.91
N LYS A 381 1.70 0.29 -28.12
CA LYS A 381 2.28 1.60 -28.43
C LYS A 381 1.23 2.71 -28.39
N ASP A 382 0.02 2.43 -28.88
CA ASP A 382 -1.11 3.36 -28.80
C ASP A 382 -1.51 3.60 -27.33
N ALA A 383 -1.62 2.55 -26.52
CA ALA A 383 -1.87 2.65 -25.08
C ALA A 383 -0.79 3.47 -24.37
N ALA A 384 0.50 3.23 -24.65
CA ALA A 384 1.60 4.00 -24.10
C ALA A 384 1.46 5.51 -24.43
N SER A 385 1.03 5.84 -25.65
CA SER A 385 0.79 7.23 -26.07
C SER A 385 -0.40 7.91 -25.37
N LYS A 386 -1.30 7.11 -24.78
CA LYS A 386 -2.47 7.55 -24.02
C LYS A 386 -2.23 7.59 -22.51
N MET A 387 -1.02 7.26 -22.05
CA MET A 387 -0.64 7.33 -20.65
C MET A 387 0.10 8.65 -20.31
N PRO A 388 -0.08 9.20 -19.09
CA PRO A 388 0.50 10.50 -18.69
C PRO A 388 2.03 10.59 -18.70
N PHE A 389 2.74 9.46 -18.70
CA PHE A 389 4.20 9.44 -18.81
C PHE A 389 4.70 9.80 -20.22
N SER A 390 3.82 9.82 -21.23
CA SER A 390 4.15 10.10 -22.62
C SER A 390 3.91 11.57 -22.99
N THR A 391 4.72 12.10 -23.90
CA THR A 391 4.49 13.44 -24.48
C THR A 391 3.27 13.46 -25.41
N GLY A 392 2.97 12.34 -26.06
CA GLY A 392 1.80 12.15 -26.91
C GLY A 392 0.49 12.43 -26.16
N PHE A 393 0.37 11.91 -24.94
CA PHE A 393 -0.78 12.15 -24.07
C PHE A 393 -1.04 13.64 -23.87
N TRP A 394 -0.02 14.41 -23.49
CA TRP A 394 -0.19 15.84 -23.21
C TRP A 394 -0.46 16.68 -24.47
N THR A 395 -0.08 16.18 -25.64
CA THR A 395 -0.36 16.82 -26.93
C THR A 395 -1.85 16.67 -27.31
N SER A 396 -2.45 15.52 -26.99
CA SER A 396 -3.87 15.22 -27.26
C SER A 396 -4.80 15.50 -26.08
N TYR A 397 -4.26 15.93 -24.93
CA TYR A 397 -5.07 16.24 -23.76
C TYR A 397 -5.82 17.58 -23.91
N HIS A 398 -7.07 17.50 -24.36
CA HIS A 398 -7.86 18.67 -24.75
C HIS A 398 -8.68 19.32 -23.60
N GLY A 399 -8.61 18.80 -22.37
CA GLY A 399 -9.29 19.41 -21.19
C GLY A 399 -10.81 19.19 -21.10
N GLU A 400 -11.48 18.93 -22.21
CA GLU A 400 -12.90 18.55 -22.22
C GLU A 400 -13.08 17.07 -21.87
N LEU A 401 -13.00 16.75 -20.58
CA LEU A 401 -13.24 15.40 -20.09
C LEU A 401 -14.74 15.15 -19.86
N ALA A 402 -15.21 14.00 -20.32
CA ALA A 402 -16.55 13.51 -19.98
C ALA A 402 -16.70 13.40 -18.46
N ASN A 403 -17.90 13.69 -17.96
CA ASN A 403 -18.26 13.60 -16.54
C ASN A 403 -17.45 14.49 -15.59
N SER A 404 -16.75 15.52 -16.06
CA SER A 404 -15.95 16.42 -15.21
C SER A 404 -16.73 17.04 -14.03
N ASN A 405 -18.06 17.17 -14.16
CA ASN A 405 -18.96 17.58 -13.09
C ASN A 405 -18.94 16.65 -11.87
N LYS A 406 -18.60 15.36 -12.02
CA LYS A 406 -18.50 14.39 -10.92
C LYS A 406 -17.37 14.71 -9.96
N LEU A 407 -16.36 15.47 -10.38
CA LEU A 407 -15.28 15.91 -9.48
C LEU A 407 -15.80 16.73 -8.29
N LYS A 408 -16.96 17.39 -8.44
CA LYS A 408 -17.62 18.15 -7.37
C LYS A 408 -18.20 17.26 -6.26
N GLU A 409 -18.35 15.96 -6.50
CA GLU A 409 -18.87 14.99 -5.53
C GLU A 409 -17.78 14.52 -4.55
N ILE A 410 -16.51 14.74 -4.91
CA ILE A 410 -15.35 14.27 -4.15
C ILE A 410 -15.24 15.03 -2.83
N LYS A 411 -15.04 14.31 -1.72
CA LYS A 411 -14.74 14.89 -0.40
C LYS A 411 -13.48 14.27 0.18
N GLY A 412 -12.60 15.12 0.69
CA GLY A 412 -11.27 14.69 1.14
C GLY A 412 -10.45 14.13 -0.02
N TYR A 413 -9.54 13.22 0.30
CA TYR A 413 -8.56 12.69 -0.65
C TYR A 413 -8.55 11.17 -0.76
N ILE A 414 -9.31 10.48 0.09
CA ILE A 414 -9.32 9.01 0.15
C ILE A 414 -9.99 8.40 -1.08
N THR A 415 -9.39 7.35 -1.62
CA THR A 415 -9.98 6.45 -2.61
C THR A 415 -9.77 5.01 -2.15
N LEU A 416 -10.60 4.08 -2.63
CA LEU A 416 -10.34 2.66 -2.39
C LEU A 416 -9.10 2.20 -3.17
N LEU A 417 -8.30 1.34 -2.55
CA LEU A 417 -7.23 0.63 -3.26
C LEU A 417 -7.86 -0.38 -4.23
N PRO A 418 -7.46 -0.39 -5.53
CA PRO A 418 -8.07 -1.30 -6.50
C PRO A 418 -7.55 -2.73 -6.33
N LEU A 419 -8.36 -3.59 -5.72
CA LEU A 419 -8.08 -5.00 -5.44
C LEU A 419 -7.92 -5.88 -6.70
N HIS A 420 -8.48 -5.51 -7.85
CA HIS A 420 -8.38 -6.28 -9.10
C HIS A 420 -7.40 -5.68 -10.12
N TRP A 421 -6.73 -4.57 -9.78
CA TRP A 421 -5.73 -4.00 -10.67
C TRP A 421 -4.55 -4.96 -10.88
N THR A 422 -4.13 -5.16 -12.13
CA THR A 422 -3.06 -6.09 -12.53
C THR A 422 -3.33 -7.56 -12.17
N GLU A 423 -4.60 -7.95 -12.02
CA GLU A 423 -4.96 -9.34 -11.74
C GLU A 423 -4.51 -10.25 -12.88
N ASN A 424 -3.87 -11.38 -12.54
CA ASN A 424 -3.27 -12.35 -13.47
C ASN A 424 -2.10 -11.82 -14.33
N GLU A 425 -1.58 -10.62 -14.06
CA GLU A 425 -0.41 -10.11 -14.80
C GLU A 425 0.91 -10.47 -14.11
N ASN A 426 1.81 -11.12 -14.86
CA ASN A 426 3.20 -11.23 -14.43
C ASN A 426 3.94 -9.91 -14.77
N ASN A 427 4.05 -9.06 -13.76
CA ASN A 427 4.71 -7.76 -13.83
C ASN A 427 6.07 -7.75 -13.10
N LEU A 428 6.62 -8.94 -12.78
CA LEU A 428 7.92 -9.07 -12.13
C LEU A 428 9.04 -8.96 -13.17
N ILE A 429 9.25 -7.75 -13.71
CA ILE A 429 10.37 -7.50 -14.61
C ILE A 429 11.66 -7.75 -13.80
N PRO A 430 12.63 -8.55 -14.30
CA PRO A 430 13.81 -8.97 -13.56
C PRO A 430 14.76 -7.78 -13.30
N TYR A 431 14.47 -7.03 -12.25
CA TYR A 431 15.37 -6.09 -11.60
C TYR A 431 15.88 -6.76 -10.32
N HIS A 432 17.17 -6.62 -10.02
CA HIS A 432 17.72 -7.18 -8.77
C HIS A 432 16.90 -6.63 -7.59
N ALA A 433 16.44 -7.49 -6.67
CA ALA A 433 15.65 -7.08 -5.51
C ALA A 433 16.36 -5.97 -4.69
N ASP A 434 17.70 -5.99 -4.68
CA ASP A 434 18.56 -4.97 -4.07
C ASP A 434 18.70 -3.65 -4.86
N LEU A 435 18.26 -3.57 -6.12
CA LEU A 435 18.27 -2.36 -6.97
C LEU A 435 16.90 -1.76 -7.21
N ILE A 436 15.86 -2.55 -6.97
CA ILE A 436 14.51 -2.05 -6.67
C ILE A 436 14.54 -1.02 -5.51
N ALA A 437 15.70 -0.85 -4.87
CA ALA A 437 16.16 0.29 -4.06
C ALA A 437 16.93 1.61 -4.35
N TYR A 438 17.53 1.79 -5.52
CA TYR A 438 18.45 2.89 -5.79
C TYR A 438 17.87 3.78 -6.87
N ARG A 439 17.33 4.95 -6.48
CA ARG A 439 17.25 6.08 -7.41
C ARG A 439 18.65 6.70 -7.43
N GLN A 440 19.37 6.55 -8.53
CA GLN A 440 20.51 7.40 -8.81
C GLN A 440 19.94 8.78 -9.16
N VAL A 441 20.15 9.76 -8.29
CA VAL A 441 19.85 11.16 -8.64
C VAL A 441 20.86 11.54 -9.72
N ASP A 442 20.37 11.88 -10.92
CA ASP A 442 21.21 12.43 -11.98
C ASP A 442 21.79 13.76 -11.51
N ASP A 443 23.10 13.79 -11.27
CA ASP A 443 23.89 14.92 -10.77
C ASP A 443 24.17 15.98 -11.85
N SER A 444 23.30 16.09 -12.87
CA SER A 444 23.52 16.94 -14.05
C SER A 444 22.80 18.29 -13.99
N SER A 445 22.11 18.62 -12.90
CA SER A 445 21.34 19.87 -12.79
C SER A 445 21.82 20.88 -11.73
N LEU A 446 22.96 20.66 -11.07
CA LEU A 446 23.60 21.66 -10.22
C LEU A 446 24.68 22.43 -10.99
N GLN A 447 24.28 23.27 -11.96
CA GLN A 447 25.09 24.43 -12.32
C GLN A 447 24.84 25.51 -11.27
N THR A 448 25.58 25.46 -10.16
CA THR A 448 25.70 26.60 -9.26
C THR A 448 26.55 27.67 -9.95
N ALA A 449 25.96 28.85 -10.09
CA ALA A 449 26.63 30.07 -10.46
C ALA A 449 27.81 30.33 -9.50
N ASN A 450 29.02 30.45 -10.06
CA ASN A 450 30.18 30.93 -9.32
C ASN A 450 30.05 32.44 -9.15
N GLU A 451 29.75 32.90 -7.93
CA GLU A 451 30.15 34.22 -7.47
C GLU A 451 31.61 34.14 -7.01
N GLU A 452 32.52 34.66 -7.84
CA GLU A 452 33.88 34.98 -7.40
C GLU A 452 33.83 36.22 -6.52
N ASN A 453 34.21 36.07 -5.24
CA ASN A 453 34.76 37.17 -4.46
C ASN A 453 35.77 36.65 -3.43
N ASN A 454 37.02 37.08 -3.67
CA ASN A 454 38.08 37.45 -2.73
C ASN A 454 38.45 36.49 -1.58
N GLU A 455 39.74 36.16 -1.49
CA GLU A 455 40.60 36.89 -0.55
C GLU A 455 42.09 36.61 -0.78
N GLN A 456 42.85 37.72 -0.79
CA GLN A 456 44.29 37.81 -0.80
C GLN A 456 44.86 37.21 0.50
N SER A 457 45.93 36.41 0.38
CA SER A 457 46.94 36.32 1.44
C SER A 457 48.32 36.41 0.79
N GLY A 458 49.01 37.49 1.13
CA GLY A 458 50.42 37.64 0.85
C GLY A 458 51.23 36.95 1.94
N GLU A 459 52.29 36.27 1.52
CA GLU A 459 53.48 36.04 2.34
C GLU A 459 54.68 36.08 1.39
N GLY A 460 55.60 37.01 1.66
CA GLY A 460 56.85 37.13 0.92
C GLY A 460 57.93 36.20 1.49
N THR A 461 58.89 35.85 0.66
CA THR A 461 60.30 35.71 1.08
C THR A 461 61.24 35.77 -0.11
N VAL A 462 62.17 36.73 -0.01
CA VAL A 462 63.41 37.01 -0.77
C VAL A 462 63.29 37.49 -2.21
#